data_AF-A0A530BKV2-F1
#
_entry.id   AF-A0A530BKV2-F1
#
_cell.length_a   1.000
_cell.length_b   1.000
_cell.length_c   1.000
_cell.angle_alpha   90.00
_cell.angle_beta   90.00
_cell.angle_gamma   90.00
#
_symmetry.space_group_name_H-M   'P 1'
#
loop_
_entity.id
_entity.type
_entity.pdbx_description
1 polymer ?
#
loop_
_entity_poly.entity_id
_entity_poly.type
_entity_poly.pdbx_seq_one_letter_code
_entity_poly.pdbx_strand_id
1 'polypeptide(L)' 'PTIAVWLATIAHVRHAHTDYEKLLAEGYDRDSARFFVIDETNAVLTRWRATRLLEEDDEDE' A
#
# COMPACT_ATOMS: atom_id res chain seq x y z
N PRO A 1 -12.27 7.74 13.62
CA PRO A 1 -12.80 7.82 12.23
C PRO A 1 -11.72 7.99 11.16
N THR A 2 -10.81 8.96 11.32
CA THR A 2 -9.80 9.32 10.31
C THR A 2 -8.81 8.19 10.00
N ILE A 3 -8.39 7.42 11.02
CA ILE A 3 -7.52 6.24 10.83
C ILE A 3 -8.19 5.18 9.96
N ALA A 4 -9.48 4.89 10.17
CA ALA A 4 -10.18 3.88 9.39
C ALA A 4 -10.28 4.28 7.90
N VAL A 5 -10.54 5.57 7.63
CA VAL A 5 -10.57 6.10 6.25
C VAL A 5 -9.18 6.05 5.62
N TRP A 6 -8.13 6.35 6.38
CA TRP A 6 -6.74 6.25 5.93
C TRP A 6 -6.38 4.82 5.54
N LEU A 7 -6.62 3.85 6.43
CA LEU A 7 -6.34 2.43 6.16
C LEU A 7 -7.17 1.89 4.98
N ALA A 8 -8.43 2.30 4.86
CA ALA A 8 -9.28 1.92 3.73
C ALA A 8 -8.74 2.49 2.41
N THR A 9 -8.24 3.74 2.43
CA THR A 9 -7.62 4.37 1.25
C THR A 9 -6.36 3.63 0.82
N ILE A 10 -5.46 3.31 1.75
CA ILE A 10 -4.25 2.54 1.46
C ILE A 10 -4.61 1.17 0.89
N ALA A 11 -5.54 0.46 1.53
CA ALA A 11 -5.98 -0.85 1.06
C ALA A 11 -6.51 -0.76 -0.37
N HIS A 12 -7.37 0.23 -0.67
CA HIS A 12 -7.89 0.42 -2.01
C HIS A 12 -6.77 0.68 -3.03
N VAL A 13 -5.84 1.59 -2.74
CA VAL A 13 -4.72 1.90 -3.65
C VAL A 13 -3.88 0.65 -3.91
N ARG A 14 -3.50 -0.07 -2.86
CA ARG A 14 -2.71 -1.29 -2.96
C ARG A 14 -3.41 -2.36 -3.80
N HIS A 15 -4.71 -2.59 -3.62
CA HIS A 15 -5.42 -3.63 -4.37
C HIS A 15 -5.73 -3.23 -5.83
N ALA A 16 -5.97 -1.94 -6.09
CA ALA A 16 -6.50 -1.47 -7.38
C ALA A 16 -5.47 -0.77 -8.28
N HIS A 17 -4.34 -0.34 -7.74
CA HIS A 17 -3.39 0.53 -8.43
C HIS A 17 -1.94 0.06 -8.36
N THR A 18 -1.67 -1.16 -7.88
CA THR A 18 -0.34 -1.77 -7.85
C THR A 18 -0.39 -3.24 -8.24
N ASP A 19 0.77 -3.87 -8.38
CA ASP A 19 0.90 -5.30 -8.67
C ASP A 19 0.56 -6.23 -7.48
N TYR A 20 -0.05 -5.73 -6.39
CA TYR A 20 -0.29 -6.51 -5.17
C TYR A 20 -1.07 -7.80 -5.40
N GLU A 21 -2.18 -7.74 -6.13
CA GLU A 21 -3.01 -8.93 -6.42
C GLU A 21 -2.25 -9.97 -7.27
N LYS A 22 -1.38 -9.49 -8.16
CA LYS A 22 -0.54 -10.36 -8.99
C LYS A 22 0.53 -11.05 -8.14
N LEU A 23 1.21 -10.33 -7.25
CA LEU A 23 2.19 -10.91 -6.33
C LEU A 23 1.56 -11.99 -5.44
N LEU A 24 0.34 -11.75 -4.92
CA LEU A 24 -0.39 -12.77 -4.18
C LEU A 24 -0.73 -14.01 -5.04
N ALA A 25 -1.14 -13.81 -6.28
CA ALA A 25 -1.42 -14.91 -7.21
C ALA A 25 -0.16 -15.71 -7.60
N GLU A 26 1.01 -15.06 -7.59
CA GLU A 26 2.32 -15.68 -7.81
C GLU A 26 2.85 -16.44 -6.57
N GLY A 27 2.15 -16.35 -5.43
CA GLY A 27 2.46 -17.10 -4.22
C GLY A 27 3.35 -16.36 -3.22
N TYR A 28 3.56 -15.05 -3.40
CA TYR A 28 4.20 -14.23 -2.38
C TYR A 28 3.31 -14.14 -1.14
N ASP A 29 3.92 -14.11 0.04
CA ASP A 29 3.21 -13.78 1.27
C ASP A 29 2.79 -12.30 1.28
N ARG A 30 1.93 -11.95 2.24
CA ARG A 30 1.33 -10.61 2.29
C ARG A 30 2.33 -9.53 2.63
N ASP A 31 3.34 -9.84 3.44
CA ASP A 31 4.31 -8.88 3.95
C ASP A 31 5.33 -8.59 2.83
N SER A 32 5.83 -9.64 2.17
CA SER A 32 6.62 -9.50 0.93
C SER A 32 5.85 -8.71 -0.15
N ALA A 33 4.58 -9.05 -0.40
CA ALA A 33 3.79 -8.34 -1.41
C ALA A 33 3.54 -6.87 -1.06
N ARG A 34 3.41 -6.53 0.23
CA ARG A 34 3.29 -5.14 0.70
C ARG A 34 4.57 -4.37 0.51
N PHE A 35 5.70 -4.99 0.85
CA PHE A 35 7.03 -4.41 0.69
C PHE A 35 7.26 -4.00 -0.77
N PHE A 36 7.00 -4.90 -1.74
CA PHE A 36 7.26 -4.60 -3.15
C PHE A 36 6.39 -3.48 -3.76
N VAL A 37 5.18 -3.26 -3.24
CA VAL A 37 4.23 -2.30 -3.83
C VAL A 37 4.17 -0.97 -3.09
N ILE A 38 5.05 -0.75 -2.12
CA ILE A 38 5.01 0.45 -1.27
C ILE A 38 5.31 1.72 -2.07
N ASP A 39 6.29 1.66 -2.98
CA ASP A 39 6.65 2.75 -3.88
C ASP A 39 5.53 3.09 -4.87
N GLU A 40 4.90 2.07 -5.46
CA GLU A 40 3.75 2.26 -6.35
C GLU A 40 2.57 2.90 -5.58
N THR A 41 2.33 2.44 -4.36
CA THR A 41 1.31 3.01 -3.47
C THR A 41 1.60 4.49 -3.18
N ASN A 42 2.84 4.81 -2.82
CA ASN A 42 3.28 6.18 -2.56
C ASN A 42 3.22 7.08 -3.81
N ALA A 43 3.49 6.53 -4.99
CA ALA A 43 3.33 7.27 -6.26
C ALA A 43 1.87 7.67 -6.50
N VAL A 44 0.91 6.78 -6.23
CA VAL A 44 -0.52 7.08 -6.34
C VAL A 44 -0.95 8.12 -5.30
N LEU A 45 -0.54 7.95 -4.04
CA LEU A 45 -0.84 8.92 -2.97
C LEU A 45 -0.26 10.30 -3.28
N THR A 46 0.95 10.36 -3.81
CA THR A 46 1.59 11.62 -4.26
C THR A 46 0.80 12.27 -5.40
N ARG A 47 0.36 11.48 -6.39
CA ARG A 47 -0.51 11.97 -7.48
C ARG A 47 -1.82 12.56 -6.94
N TRP A 48 -2.36 12.00 -5.87
CA TRP A 48 -3.56 12.51 -5.19
C TRP A 48 -3.26 13.67 -4.23
N ARG A 49 -2.00 14.10 -4.15
CA ARG A 49 -1.52 15.16 -3.25
C ARG A 49 -1.76 14.84 -1.77
N ALA A 50 -1.64 13.56 -1.41
CA ALA A 50 -1.68 13.14 -0.01
C ALA A 50 -0.57 13.84 0.78
N THR A 51 -0.88 14.25 2.01
CA THR A 51 0.08 14.87 2.93
C THR A 51 0.74 13.84 3.87
N ARG A 52 0.41 12.57 3.70
CA ARG A 52 0.95 11.41 4.43
C ARG A 52 1.27 10.32 3.42
N LEU A 53 2.42 9.69 3.57
CA LEU A 53 2.90 8.56 2.77
C LEU A 53 3.16 7.35 3.67
N LEU A 54 3.40 6.19 3.06
CA LEU A 54 3.88 4.99 3.75
C LEU A 54 5.40 5.03 3.86
N GLU A 55 5.92 4.56 4.99
CA GLU A 55 7.36 4.36 5.19
C GLU A 55 7.66 2.86 5.07
N GLU A 56 8.85 2.51 4.57
CA GLU A 56 9.28 1.11 4.32
C GLU A 56 9.39 0.27 5.62
N ASP A 57 9.36 0.91 6.80
CA ASP A 57 9.59 0.32 8.12
C ASP A 57 8.36 0.29 9.06
N ASP A 58 7.12 0.49 8.57
CA ASP A 58 5.92 0.43 9.43
C ASP A 58 5.39 -1.03 9.63
N GLU A 59 6.26 -2.04 9.76
CA GLU A 59 5.85 -3.43 10.07
C GLU A 59 6.24 -3.95 11.48
N ASP A 60 6.90 -3.17 12.34
CA ASP A 60 7.19 -3.57 13.72
C ASP A 60 6.92 -2.45 14.77
N GLU A 61 5.65 -2.28 15.18
CA GLU A 61 5.28 -1.84 16.56
C GLU A 61 3.99 -2.49 17.06
#